data_AF-A0AA50U5G2-F1
#
_entry.id   AF-A0AA50U5G2-F1
#
_cell.length_a   1.000
_cell.length_b   1.000
_cell.length_c   1.000
_cell.angle_alpha   90.00
_cell.angle_beta   90.00
_cell.angle_gamma   90.00
#
_symmetry.space_group_name_H-M   'P 1'
#
loop_
_entity.id
_entity.type
_entity.pdbx_description
1 polymer ?
#
loop_
_entity_poly.entity_id
_entity_poly.type
_entity_poly.pdbx_seq_one_letter_code
_entity_poly.pdbx_strand_id
1 'polypeptide(L)'
;PTDTTRDPFYWEIENKWRSLDEEERKEYERKRCPDPVTSKTSPEYKLGTITEKLDSLIQTYLKTRGENNKYTPKDKFSEIMSAKYLESMAAPGEPVGLLAAQSIGEPSTQMTLNTFHFAGRGDMNVTLGIPRLREILMTASAKLKTPNMDIPFYQNLPDLNKKSEKLRKRMNRVTLSDLLEKIDVQCEIVTHPNRELRTTMRFSFLPHSQYKTQYIVKPAQVIKHMQNKFFNEMFSVIRKQAKATSGVLWTAEKE
;
A
#
# COMPACT_ATOMS: atom_id res chain seq x y z
N PRO A 1 13.54 -32.20 -1.35
CA PRO A 1 12.83 -30.95 -1.00
C PRO A 1 12.92 -30.70 0.51
N THR A 2 13.81 -29.80 0.94
CA THR A 2 14.05 -29.47 2.35
C THR A 2 13.11 -28.38 2.90
N ASP A 3 12.24 -27.80 2.07
CA ASP A 3 11.30 -26.73 2.44
C ASP A 3 9.89 -27.06 1.90
N THR A 4 8.92 -27.30 2.80
CA THR A 4 7.53 -27.66 2.43
C THR A 4 6.62 -26.44 2.31
N THR A 5 7.14 -25.21 2.46
CA THR A 5 6.34 -23.98 2.44
C THR A 5 6.10 -23.43 1.03
N ARG A 6 6.82 -23.94 0.03
CA ARG A 6 6.75 -23.48 -1.36
C ARG A 6 5.77 -24.32 -2.17
N ASP A 7 5.11 -23.66 -3.12
CA ASP A 7 4.17 -24.27 -4.06
C ASP A 7 4.83 -25.48 -4.77
N PRO A 8 4.14 -26.64 -4.90
CA PRO A 8 4.63 -27.80 -5.65
C PRO A 8 5.19 -27.46 -7.04
N PHE A 9 4.61 -26.47 -7.72
CA PHE A 9 5.06 -26.03 -9.05
C PHE A 9 6.47 -25.43 -9.05
N TYR A 10 6.91 -24.86 -7.92
CA TYR A 10 8.27 -24.36 -7.75
C TYR A 10 9.30 -25.48 -7.91
N TRP A 11 9.04 -26.64 -7.30
CA TRP A 11 9.95 -27.79 -7.34
C TRP A 11 10.02 -28.40 -8.74
N GLU A 12 8.93 -28.38 -9.51
CA GLU A 12 8.94 -28.80 -10.92
C GLU A 12 9.81 -27.89 -11.78
N ILE A 13 9.70 -26.57 -11.60
CA ILE A 13 10.54 -25.60 -12.32
C ILE A 13 12.01 -25.76 -11.90
N GLU A 14 12.29 -25.94 -10.61
CA GLU A 14 13.65 -26.11 -10.14
C GLU A 14 14.30 -27.39 -10.66
N ASN A 15 13.55 -28.50 -10.69
CA ASN A 15 14.03 -29.75 -11.28
C ASN A 15 14.29 -29.59 -12.77
N LYS A 16 13.39 -28.91 -13.51
CA LYS A 16 13.61 -28.57 -14.93
C LYS A 16 14.87 -27.72 -15.10
N TRP A 17 15.05 -26.68 -14.28
CA TRP A 17 16.24 -25.83 -14.31
C TRP A 17 17.54 -26.62 -14.06
N ARG A 18 17.51 -27.54 -13.09
CA ARG A 18 18.65 -28.39 -12.73
C ARG A 18 18.94 -29.46 -13.80
N SER A 19 17.95 -29.88 -14.58
CA SER A 19 18.13 -30.85 -15.68
C SER A 19 18.56 -30.22 -17.00
N LEU A 20 18.42 -28.89 -17.17
CA LEU A 20 18.90 -28.18 -18.37
C LEU A 20 20.43 -28.14 -18.42
N ASP A 21 20.98 -28.29 -19.62
CA ASP A 21 22.42 -28.16 -19.89
C ASP A 21 22.89 -26.69 -19.77
N GLU A 22 24.22 -26.47 -19.64
CA GLU A 22 24.78 -25.11 -19.48
C GLU A 22 24.46 -24.18 -20.67
N GLU A 23 24.30 -24.72 -21.88
CA GLU A 23 23.92 -23.93 -23.05
C GLU A 23 22.45 -23.48 -23.02
N GLU A 24 21.56 -24.37 -22.57
CA GLU A 24 20.13 -24.05 -22.43
C GLU A 24 19.89 -23.09 -21.27
N ARG A 25 20.66 -23.22 -20.17
CA ARG A 25 20.61 -22.27 -19.05
C ARG A 25 21.03 -20.87 -19.48
N LYS A 26 21.99 -20.73 -20.39
CA LYS A 26 22.42 -19.42 -20.93
C LYS A 26 21.33 -18.72 -21.73
N GLU A 27 20.39 -19.46 -22.33
CA GLU A 27 19.25 -18.84 -23.03
C GLU A 27 18.29 -18.13 -22.06
N TYR A 28 18.12 -18.70 -20.87
CA TYR A 28 17.31 -18.14 -19.80
C TYR A 28 18.08 -17.19 -18.88
N GLU A 29 19.40 -17.13 -19.02
CA GLU A 29 20.23 -16.17 -18.31
C GLU A 29 19.90 -14.77 -18.83
N ARG A 30 19.43 -13.91 -17.93
CA ARG A 30 19.01 -12.57 -18.28
C ARG A 30 20.23 -11.79 -18.77
N LYS A 31 20.32 -11.57 -20.09
CA LYS A 31 21.40 -10.78 -20.70
C LYS A 31 21.48 -9.44 -19.98
N ARG A 32 22.65 -9.13 -19.43
CA ARG A 32 22.90 -7.88 -18.71
C ARG A 32 22.75 -6.72 -19.70
N CYS A 33 21.82 -5.81 -19.43
CA CYS A 33 21.72 -4.57 -20.20
C CYS A 33 23.08 -3.84 -20.11
N PRO A 34 23.63 -3.35 -21.23
CA PRO A 34 24.84 -2.54 -21.19
C PRO A 34 24.66 -1.33 -20.27
N ASP A 35 25.71 -0.95 -19.54
CA ASP A 35 25.64 0.24 -18.70
C ASP A 35 25.48 1.51 -19.57
N PRO A 36 24.76 2.54 -19.07
CA PRO A 36 24.59 3.80 -19.78
C PRO A 36 25.94 4.47 -20.12
N VAL A 37 25.96 5.23 -21.22
CA VAL A 37 27.18 5.90 -21.71
C VAL A 37 27.76 6.85 -20.65
N THR A 38 26.91 7.57 -19.92
CA THR A 38 27.29 8.47 -18.83
C THR A 38 27.95 7.77 -17.64
N SER A 39 27.77 6.45 -17.50
CA SER A 39 28.45 5.66 -16.46
C SER A 39 29.90 5.32 -16.85
N LYS A 40 30.21 5.29 -18.17
CA LYS A 40 31.53 4.87 -18.67
C LYS A 40 32.43 6.06 -19.01
N THR A 41 31.85 7.15 -19.49
CA THR A 41 32.59 8.34 -19.88
C THR A 41 31.94 9.60 -19.32
N SER A 42 32.75 10.53 -18.81
CA SER A 42 32.25 11.85 -18.43
C SER A 42 31.90 12.65 -19.68
N PRO A 43 30.77 13.38 -19.70
CA PRO A 43 30.46 14.32 -20.76
C PRO A 43 31.52 15.42 -20.95
N GLU A 44 32.26 15.75 -19.89
CA GLU A 44 33.33 16.76 -19.94
C GLU A 44 34.50 16.34 -20.85
N TYR A 45 34.82 15.04 -20.91
CA TYR A 45 35.95 14.53 -21.70
C TYR A 45 35.55 14.05 -23.09
N LYS A 46 34.28 13.68 -23.27
CA LYS A 46 33.79 13.10 -24.53
C LYS A 46 32.45 13.69 -24.94
N LEU A 47 32.50 14.53 -25.98
CA LEU A 47 31.33 15.08 -26.63
C LEU A 47 30.43 13.96 -27.16
N GLY A 48 29.12 14.11 -26.99
CA GLY A 48 28.12 13.11 -27.35
C GLY A 48 27.78 12.12 -26.23
N THR A 49 28.43 12.22 -25.07
CA THR A 49 27.99 11.51 -23.85
C THR A 49 26.77 12.24 -23.29
N ILE A 50 25.58 11.76 -23.64
CA ILE A 50 24.30 12.29 -23.14
C ILE A 50 23.51 11.21 -22.42
N THR A 51 22.53 11.61 -21.61
CA THR A 51 21.61 10.66 -20.98
C THR A 51 20.69 10.02 -22.02
N GLU A 52 20.33 8.75 -21.83
CA GLU A 52 19.40 8.03 -22.74
C GLU A 52 18.05 8.72 -22.87
N LYS A 53 17.59 9.37 -21.79
CA LYS A 53 16.37 10.17 -21.81
C LYS A 53 16.51 11.40 -22.72
N LEU A 54 17.64 12.11 -22.67
CA LEU A 54 17.86 13.23 -23.57
C LEU A 54 18.01 12.76 -25.02
N ASP A 55 18.73 11.67 -25.26
CA ASP A 55 18.86 11.09 -26.61
C ASP A 55 17.49 10.69 -27.18
N SER A 56 16.67 9.96 -26.43
CA SER A 56 15.32 9.61 -26.85
C SER A 56 14.44 10.82 -27.14
N LEU A 57 14.57 11.92 -26.39
CA LEU A 57 13.88 13.19 -26.69
C LEU A 57 14.38 13.82 -27.99
N ILE A 58 15.70 13.86 -28.22
CA ILE A 58 16.30 14.38 -29.46
C ILE A 58 15.83 13.55 -30.65
N GLN A 59 15.87 12.23 -30.56
CA GLN A 59 15.41 11.33 -31.63
C GLN A 59 13.92 11.47 -31.91
N THR A 60 13.10 11.57 -30.86
CA THR A 60 11.65 11.79 -31.00
C THR A 60 11.38 13.12 -31.70
N TYR A 61 12.11 14.18 -31.32
CA TYR A 61 12.03 15.48 -31.98
C TYR A 61 12.47 15.41 -33.45
N LEU A 62 13.60 14.76 -33.76
CA LEU A 62 14.10 14.61 -35.13
C LEU A 62 13.16 13.79 -36.03
N LYS A 63 12.41 12.84 -35.47
CA LYS A 63 11.37 12.07 -36.18
C LYS A 63 10.10 12.90 -36.42
N THR A 64 9.72 13.73 -35.46
CA THR A 64 8.51 14.56 -35.53
C THR A 64 8.73 15.82 -36.37
N ARG A 65 9.99 16.26 -36.50
CA ARG A 65 10.41 17.39 -37.32
C ARG A 65 10.17 17.08 -38.80
N GLY A 66 9.18 17.76 -39.41
CA GLY A 66 8.95 17.71 -40.86
C GLY A 66 10.15 18.26 -41.65
N GLU A 67 10.28 17.84 -42.92
CA GLU A 67 11.42 18.16 -43.81
C GLU A 67 11.61 19.66 -44.12
N ASN A 68 10.65 20.50 -43.75
CA ASN A 68 10.57 21.91 -44.16
C ASN A 68 11.59 22.86 -43.50
N ASN A 69 12.46 22.37 -42.62
CA ASN A 69 13.33 23.24 -41.85
C ASN A 69 14.74 23.32 -42.47
N LYS A 70 14.87 24.21 -43.47
CA LYS A 70 16.03 24.39 -44.36
C LYS A 70 17.32 24.85 -43.67
N TYR A 71 17.26 25.26 -42.41
CA TYR A 71 18.33 26.04 -41.76
C TYR A 71 19.32 25.22 -40.93
N THR A 72 18.97 24.01 -40.47
CA THR A 72 19.87 23.18 -39.64
C THR A 72 19.80 21.71 -40.02
N PRO A 73 20.89 21.14 -40.58
CA PRO A 73 21.06 19.71 -40.76
C PRO A 73 20.81 18.93 -39.46
N LYS A 74 20.30 17.70 -39.58
CA LYS A 74 19.99 16.83 -38.43
C LYS A 74 21.22 16.57 -37.56
N ASP A 75 22.37 16.33 -38.19
CA ASP A 75 23.63 16.04 -37.49
C ASP A 75 24.10 17.25 -36.68
N LYS A 76 24.09 18.45 -37.30
CA LYS A 76 24.44 19.71 -36.62
C LYS A 76 23.51 20.00 -35.44
N PHE A 77 22.22 19.68 -35.55
CA PHE A 77 21.29 19.83 -34.44
C PHE A 77 21.67 18.92 -33.26
N SER A 78 21.99 17.65 -33.53
CA SER A 78 22.43 16.71 -32.50
C SER A 78 23.73 17.14 -31.81
N GLU A 79 24.67 17.67 -32.58
CA GLU A 79 25.93 18.23 -32.05
C GLU A 79 25.67 19.45 -31.15
N ILE A 80 24.84 20.40 -31.60
CA ILE A 80 24.46 21.58 -30.79
C ILE A 80 23.77 21.16 -29.50
N MET A 81 22.87 20.17 -29.56
CA MET A 81 22.19 19.66 -28.37
C MET A 81 23.18 18.99 -27.39
N SER A 82 24.19 18.29 -27.92
CA SER A 82 25.25 17.69 -27.12
C SER A 82 26.13 18.77 -26.46
N ALA A 83 26.46 19.84 -27.19
CA ALA A 83 27.20 20.97 -26.64
C ALA A 83 26.40 21.72 -25.56
N LYS A 84 25.10 21.94 -25.78
CA LYS A 84 24.20 22.55 -24.79
C LYS A 84 24.06 21.71 -23.53
N TYR A 85 24.03 20.38 -23.67
CA TYR A 85 24.02 19.47 -22.52
C TYR A 85 25.26 19.66 -21.65
N LEU A 86 26.44 19.76 -22.27
CA LEU A 86 27.71 20.01 -21.58
C LEU A 86 27.70 21.36 -20.83
N GLU A 87 27.17 22.41 -21.45
CA GLU A 87 27.02 23.73 -20.80
C GLU A 87 26.02 23.73 -19.63
N SER A 88 25.02 22.85 -19.67
CA SER A 88 23.95 22.79 -18.66
C SER A 88 24.31 21.91 -17.45
N MET A 89 25.54 21.42 -17.36
CA MET A 89 25.98 20.60 -16.23
C MET A 89 26.20 21.46 -14.97
N ALA A 90 25.91 20.87 -13.81
CA ALA A 90 26.21 21.49 -12.52
C ALA A 90 27.73 21.66 -12.37
N ALA A 91 28.16 22.81 -11.87
CA ALA A 91 29.58 23.10 -11.76
C ALA A 91 30.20 22.29 -10.60
N PRO A 92 31.45 21.78 -10.75
CA PRO A 92 32.15 21.17 -9.65
C PRO A 92 32.29 22.13 -8.46
N GLY A 93 31.94 21.67 -7.26
CA GLY A 93 31.98 22.48 -6.03
C GLY A 93 30.67 23.20 -5.69
N GLU A 94 29.62 23.07 -6.53
CA GLU A 94 28.30 23.61 -6.22
C GLU A 94 27.70 22.94 -4.96
N PRO A 95 27.15 23.71 -3.99
CA PRO A 95 26.63 23.16 -2.74
C PRO A 95 25.25 22.52 -2.92
N VAL A 96 25.16 21.46 -3.73
CA VAL A 96 23.91 20.77 -4.10
C VAL A 96 23.12 20.26 -2.90
N GLY A 97 23.79 19.90 -1.80
CA GLY A 97 23.11 19.48 -0.56
C GLY A 97 22.33 20.60 0.10
N LEU A 98 22.90 21.81 0.16
CA LEU A 98 22.24 22.99 0.72
C LEU A 98 21.10 23.45 -0.20
N LEU A 99 21.33 23.48 -1.51
CA LEU A 99 20.33 23.82 -2.50
C LEU A 99 19.14 22.85 -2.46
N ALA A 100 19.39 21.54 -2.34
CA ALA A 100 18.33 20.54 -2.21
C ALA A 100 17.53 20.72 -0.91
N ALA A 101 18.21 20.99 0.21
CA ALA A 101 17.56 21.22 1.49
C ALA A 101 16.65 22.46 1.46
N GLN A 102 17.12 23.57 0.88
CA GLN A 102 16.31 24.79 0.71
C GLN A 102 15.14 24.55 -0.25
N SER A 103 15.39 23.86 -1.38
CA SER A 103 14.38 23.56 -2.39
C SER A 103 13.22 22.70 -1.87
N ILE A 104 13.44 21.93 -0.80
CA ILE A 104 12.36 21.22 -0.09
C ILE A 104 11.79 22.07 1.05
N GLY A 105 12.67 22.68 1.85
CA GLY A 105 12.30 23.39 3.08
C GLY A 105 11.44 24.63 2.85
N GLU A 106 11.84 25.49 1.89
CA GLU A 106 11.14 26.75 1.59
C GLU A 106 9.69 26.51 1.11
N PRO A 107 9.42 25.69 0.08
CA PRO A 107 8.04 25.43 -0.35
C PRO A 107 7.23 24.62 0.67
N SER A 108 7.86 23.84 1.55
CA SER A 108 7.15 23.10 2.60
C SER A 108 6.40 24.03 3.56
N THR A 109 6.93 25.23 3.81
CA THR A 109 6.24 26.24 4.61
C THR A 109 4.92 26.66 3.97
N GLN A 110 4.90 26.84 2.65
CA GLN A 110 3.70 27.20 1.88
C GLN A 110 2.68 26.06 1.84
N MET A 111 3.12 24.80 1.79
CA MET A 111 2.22 23.64 1.82
C MET A 111 1.35 23.59 3.09
N THR A 112 1.85 24.13 4.20
CA THR A 112 1.12 24.13 5.48
C THR A 112 -0.14 24.99 5.38
N LEU A 113 -0.03 26.21 4.84
CA LEU A 113 -1.16 27.11 4.68
C LEU A 113 -2.20 26.56 3.67
N ASN A 114 -1.75 25.96 2.58
CA ASN A 114 -2.65 25.35 1.59
C ASN A 114 -3.41 24.14 2.15
N THR A 115 -2.78 23.32 2.99
CA THR A 115 -3.43 22.13 3.58
C THR A 115 -4.57 22.50 4.53
N PHE A 116 -4.50 23.61 5.26
CA PHE A 116 -5.59 24.05 6.16
C PHE A 116 -6.86 24.47 5.40
N HIS A 117 -6.73 25.09 4.22
CA HIS A 117 -7.90 25.45 3.40
C HIS A 117 -8.53 24.24 2.69
N PHE A 118 -7.74 23.21 2.38
CA PHE A 118 -8.25 21.94 1.82
C PHE A 118 -8.75 20.96 2.89
N ALA A 119 -8.27 21.02 4.13
CA ALA A 119 -8.70 20.16 5.24
C ALA A 119 -10.20 20.32 5.62
N GLY A 120 -10.85 21.41 5.18
CA GLY A 120 -12.29 21.59 5.30
C GLY A 120 -13.14 20.87 4.24
N ARG A 121 -12.53 20.31 3.18
CA ARG A 121 -13.19 19.38 2.25
C ARG A 121 -12.79 17.97 2.64
N GLY A 122 -13.71 17.21 3.23
CA GLY A 122 -13.48 15.90 3.86
C GLY A 122 -13.03 14.74 2.96
N ASP A 123 -12.40 15.02 1.81
CA ASP A 123 -12.09 14.02 0.78
C ASP A 123 -10.67 13.44 0.89
N MET A 124 -9.80 13.94 1.78
CA MET A 124 -8.43 13.42 1.92
C MET A 124 -8.03 13.16 3.37
N ASN A 125 -8.47 12.01 3.90
CA ASN A 125 -8.02 11.44 5.18
C ASN A 125 -6.61 10.80 5.09
N VAL A 126 -5.68 11.46 4.39
CA VAL A 126 -4.28 11.04 4.29
C VAL A 126 -3.44 12.09 5.03
N THR A 127 -2.40 11.68 5.76
CA THR A 127 -1.41 12.64 6.29
C THR A 127 -0.83 13.43 5.13
N LEU A 128 -1.23 14.69 4.96
CA LEU A 128 -0.77 15.59 3.88
C LEU A 128 0.14 16.68 4.45
N GLY A 129 0.99 17.24 3.58
CA GLY A 129 1.85 18.40 3.90
C GLY A 129 3.04 18.08 4.82
N ILE A 130 3.38 19.02 5.70
CA ILE A 130 4.53 18.92 6.62
C ILE A 130 4.49 17.68 7.52
N PRO A 131 3.34 17.27 8.12
CA PRO A 131 3.30 16.06 8.93
C PRO A 131 3.81 14.82 8.21
N ARG A 132 3.49 14.66 6.92
CA ARG A 132 3.96 13.54 6.10
C ARG A 132 5.44 13.65 5.76
N LEU A 133 5.90 14.85 5.41
CA LEU A 133 7.33 15.10 5.17
C LEU A 133 8.18 14.79 6.41
N ARG A 134 7.70 15.14 7.61
CA ARG A 134 8.36 14.80 8.87
C ARG A 134 8.44 13.28 9.07
N GLU A 135 7.36 12.55 8.83
CA GLU A 135 7.34 11.10 8.95
C GLU A 135 8.36 10.41 8.02
N ILE A 136 8.52 10.92 6.80
CA ILE A 136 9.43 10.36 5.79
C ILE A 136 10.88 10.75 6.06
N LEU A 137 11.15 12.05 6.25
CA LEU A 137 12.52 12.59 6.25
C LEU A 137 13.14 12.71 7.64
N MET A 138 12.35 13.06 8.66
CA MET A 138 12.91 13.39 9.98
C MET A 138 12.90 12.19 10.93
N THR A 139 11.77 11.49 11.01
CA THR A 139 11.61 10.39 11.98
C THR A 139 11.78 9.01 11.37
N ALA A 140 11.69 8.89 10.03
CA ALA A 140 11.72 7.62 9.31
C ALA A 140 10.87 6.54 10.01
N SER A 141 9.62 6.92 10.34
CA SER A 141 8.80 6.15 11.29
C SER A 141 8.47 4.75 10.74
N ALA A 142 8.78 3.70 11.51
CA ALA A 142 8.36 2.34 11.19
C ALA A 142 6.83 2.14 11.28
N LYS A 143 6.14 2.97 12.07
CA LYS A 143 4.69 2.94 12.22
C LYS A 143 4.10 4.25 11.69
N LEU A 144 3.63 4.22 10.45
CA LEU A 144 2.94 5.35 9.82
C LEU A 144 1.55 5.51 10.43
N LYS A 145 1.06 6.76 10.53
CA LYS A 145 -0.29 7.04 11.03
C LYS A 145 -1.38 6.56 10.07
N THR A 146 -1.20 6.80 8.78
CA THR A 146 -2.14 6.38 7.72
C THR A 146 -1.39 5.55 6.66
N PRO A 147 -1.07 4.27 6.91
CA PRO A 147 -0.45 3.41 5.91
C PRO A 147 -1.45 3.10 4.79
N ASN A 148 -0.98 3.18 3.54
CA ASN A 148 -1.74 2.81 2.35
C ASN A 148 -0.98 1.77 1.53
N MET A 149 -1.71 1.03 0.69
CA MET A 149 -1.14 0.02 -0.21
C MET A 149 -1.91 0.01 -1.52
N ASP A 150 -1.20 0.20 -2.62
CA ASP A 150 -1.76 0.12 -3.98
C ASP A 150 -1.54 -1.29 -4.54
N ILE A 151 -2.61 -1.91 -5.01
CA ILE A 151 -2.60 -3.28 -5.54
C ILE A 151 -2.86 -3.23 -7.05
N PRO A 152 -1.82 -3.36 -7.90
CA PRO A 152 -2.02 -3.39 -9.34
C PRO A 152 -2.66 -4.71 -9.79
N PHE A 153 -3.57 -4.63 -10.76
CA PHE A 153 -4.16 -5.80 -11.41
C PHE A 153 -3.45 -6.10 -12.72
N TYR A 154 -3.42 -7.37 -13.12
CA TYR A 154 -2.90 -7.77 -14.43
C TYR A 154 -3.73 -7.18 -15.58
N GLN A 155 -3.05 -6.70 -16.61
CA GLN A 155 -3.66 -5.97 -17.74
C GLN A 155 -4.67 -6.81 -18.54
N ASN A 156 -4.46 -8.12 -18.65
CA ASN A 156 -5.28 -9.02 -19.46
C ASN A 156 -6.38 -9.75 -18.68
N LEU A 157 -6.82 -9.21 -17.54
CA LEU A 157 -7.88 -9.85 -16.74
C LEU A 157 -9.27 -9.52 -17.29
N PRO A 158 -10.05 -10.53 -17.75
CA PRO A 158 -11.46 -10.31 -18.05
C PRO A 158 -12.23 -9.99 -16.77
N ASP A 159 -13.26 -9.15 -16.89
CA ASP A 159 -14.15 -8.73 -15.80
C ASP A 159 -13.43 -8.10 -14.58
N LEU A 160 -12.52 -7.16 -14.84
CA LEU A 160 -11.72 -6.47 -13.81
C LEU A 160 -12.59 -5.90 -12.67
N ASN A 161 -13.67 -5.17 -12.99
CA ASN A 161 -14.53 -4.54 -11.99
C ASN A 161 -15.19 -5.54 -11.03
N LYS A 162 -15.61 -6.71 -11.53
CA LYS A 162 -16.22 -7.74 -10.67
C LYS A 162 -15.18 -8.38 -9.76
N LYS A 163 -13.98 -8.64 -10.29
CA LYS A 163 -12.87 -9.24 -9.53
C LYS A 163 -12.30 -8.27 -8.49
N SER A 164 -12.18 -6.98 -8.83
CA SER A 164 -11.72 -5.95 -7.90
C SER A 164 -12.71 -5.78 -6.75
N GLU A 165 -14.02 -5.73 -7.03
CA GLU A 165 -15.06 -5.68 -5.99
C GLU A 165 -15.05 -6.93 -5.10
N LYS A 166 -14.89 -8.12 -5.69
CA LYS A 166 -14.77 -9.36 -4.92
C LYS A 166 -13.54 -9.34 -4.01
N LEU A 167 -12.41 -8.83 -4.49
CA LEU A 167 -11.19 -8.69 -3.71
C LEU A 167 -11.38 -7.66 -2.59
N ARG A 168 -11.99 -6.50 -2.89
CA ARG A 168 -12.32 -5.44 -1.93
C ARG A 168 -13.12 -6.01 -0.76
N LYS A 169 -14.20 -6.76 -1.04
CA LYS A 169 -15.03 -7.41 -0.01
C LYS A 169 -14.27 -8.43 0.84
N ARG A 170 -13.28 -9.10 0.26
CA ARG A 170 -12.47 -10.11 0.96
C ARG A 170 -11.39 -9.48 1.85
N MET A 171 -10.82 -8.36 1.43
CA MET A 171 -9.80 -7.63 2.18
C MET A 171 -10.40 -6.70 3.24
N ASN A 172 -11.65 -6.28 3.07
CA ASN A 172 -12.30 -5.40 4.03
C ASN A 172 -12.47 -6.12 5.38
N ARG A 173 -11.94 -5.51 6.45
CA ARG A 173 -12.11 -6.02 7.81
C ARG A 173 -13.53 -5.73 8.25
N VAL A 174 -14.22 -6.77 8.71
CA VAL A 174 -15.58 -6.66 9.25
C VAL A 174 -15.51 -6.84 10.76
N THR A 175 -16.08 -5.90 11.50
CA THR A 175 -16.25 -6.00 12.95
C THR A 175 -17.68 -6.43 13.27
N LEU A 176 -17.90 -7.00 14.47
CA LEU A 176 -19.25 -7.36 14.90
C LEU A 176 -20.17 -6.14 14.99
N SER A 177 -19.61 -4.97 15.33
CA SER A 177 -20.36 -3.72 15.39
C SER A 177 -20.97 -3.34 14.04
N ASP A 178 -20.32 -3.68 12.93
CA ASP A 178 -20.81 -3.36 11.58
C ASP A 178 -22.04 -4.21 11.19
N LEU A 179 -22.26 -5.34 11.87
CA LEU A 179 -23.34 -6.30 11.58
C LEU A 179 -24.47 -6.27 12.62
N LEU A 180 -24.25 -5.60 13.74
CA LEU A 180 -25.14 -5.57 14.88
C LEU A 180 -26.17 -4.46 14.70
N GLU A 181 -27.44 -4.82 14.82
CA GLU A 181 -28.55 -3.85 14.76
C GLU A 181 -28.80 -3.23 16.14
N LYS A 182 -28.95 -4.09 17.15
CA LYS A 182 -29.16 -3.67 18.54
C LYS A 182 -28.79 -4.76 19.53
N ILE A 183 -28.55 -4.35 20.78
CA ILE A 183 -28.40 -5.25 21.92
C ILE A 183 -29.44 -4.85 22.95
N ASP A 184 -30.35 -5.78 23.24
CA ASP A 184 -31.31 -5.62 24.32
C ASP A 184 -30.74 -6.31 25.57
N VAL A 185 -30.56 -5.55 26.66
CA VAL A 185 -30.04 -6.08 27.94
C VAL A 185 -31.14 -5.96 28.99
N GLN A 186 -31.55 -7.10 29.55
CA GLN A 186 -32.53 -7.18 30.62
C GLN A 186 -31.84 -7.70 31.89
N CYS A 187 -32.05 -6.99 32.99
CA CYS A 187 -31.48 -7.35 34.29
C CYS A 187 -32.61 -7.59 35.27
N GLU A 188 -32.65 -8.79 35.86
CA GLU A 188 -33.66 -9.20 36.83
C GLU A 188 -32.97 -9.74 38.08
N ILE A 189 -33.47 -9.35 39.26
CA ILE A 189 -32.99 -9.92 40.51
C ILE A 189 -33.88 -11.11 40.85
N VAL A 190 -33.33 -12.30 40.76
CA VAL A 190 -34.01 -13.54 41.12
C VAL A 190 -33.68 -13.85 42.57
N THR A 191 -34.70 -14.00 43.41
CA THR A 191 -34.55 -14.19 44.87
C THR A 191 -34.67 -15.65 45.33
N HIS A 192 -35.22 -16.55 44.50
CA HIS A 192 -35.37 -17.97 44.80
C HIS A 192 -34.96 -18.83 43.59
N PRO A 193 -34.18 -19.92 43.76
CA PRO A 193 -33.68 -20.52 45.01
C PRO A 193 -32.44 -19.83 45.62
N ASN A 194 -31.63 -19.12 44.83
CA ASN A 194 -30.50 -18.29 45.29
C ASN A 194 -30.69 -16.84 44.82
N ARG A 195 -30.21 -15.87 45.59
CA ARG A 195 -30.24 -14.46 45.19
C ARG A 195 -29.18 -14.20 44.12
N GLU A 196 -29.62 -14.12 42.87
CA GLU A 196 -28.77 -13.85 41.70
C GLU A 196 -29.26 -12.62 40.91
N LEU A 197 -28.31 -11.90 40.31
CA LEU A 197 -28.62 -10.91 39.28
C LEU A 197 -28.55 -11.63 37.94
N ARG A 198 -29.72 -11.94 37.37
CA ARG A 198 -29.83 -12.54 36.05
C ARG A 198 -29.77 -11.45 35.00
N THR A 199 -28.79 -11.54 34.10
CA THR A 199 -28.66 -10.61 32.97
C THR A 199 -28.84 -11.36 31.66
N THR A 200 -29.95 -11.09 30.99
CA THR A 200 -30.26 -11.65 29.67
C THR A 200 -29.85 -10.64 28.60
N MET A 201 -28.89 -11.00 27.75
CA MET A 201 -28.42 -10.17 26.63
C MET A 201 -28.89 -10.75 25.30
N ARG A 202 -29.72 -10.02 24.57
CA ARG A 202 -30.21 -10.40 23.25
C ARG A 202 -29.49 -9.56 22.18
N PHE A 203 -28.72 -10.23 21.34
CA PHE A 203 -28.03 -9.61 20.20
C PHE A 203 -28.89 -9.75 18.95
N SER A 204 -29.36 -8.63 18.40
CA SER A 204 -30.06 -8.58 17.12
C SER A 204 -29.10 -8.17 16.03
N PHE A 205 -28.94 -9.02 15.02
CA PHE A 205 -28.07 -8.78 13.87
C PHE A 205 -28.88 -8.38 12.63
N LEU A 206 -28.28 -7.56 11.79
CA LEU A 206 -28.86 -7.17 10.52
C LEU A 206 -29.13 -8.41 9.65
N PRO A 207 -30.23 -8.44 8.86
CA PRO A 207 -30.47 -9.48 7.88
C PRO A 207 -29.35 -9.56 6.83
N HIS A 208 -28.99 -10.77 6.39
CA HIS A 208 -27.93 -11.00 5.41
C HIS A 208 -28.15 -10.26 4.08
N SER A 209 -29.40 -10.00 3.70
CA SER A 209 -29.76 -9.24 2.51
C SER A 209 -29.22 -7.81 2.51
N GLN A 210 -29.07 -7.18 3.68
CA GLN A 210 -28.69 -5.79 3.82
C GLN A 210 -27.17 -5.59 3.70
N TYR A 211 -26.38 -6.53 4.21
CA TYR A 211 -24.92 -6.36 4.26
C TYR A 211 -24.13 -7.21 3.27
N LYS A 212 -24.76 -8.17 2.56
CA LYS A 212 -24.10 -9.00 1.51
C LYS A 212 -23.45 -8.19 0.38
N THR A 213 -23.91 -6.96 0.17
CA THR A 213 -23.38 -6.05 -0.85
C THR A 213 -22.02 -5.50 -0.43
N GLN A 214 -21.80 -5.29 0.86
CA GLN A 214 -20.58 -4.67 1.40
C GLN A 214 -19.61 -5.69 1.99
N TYR A 215 -20.11 -6.75 2.62
CA TYR A 215 -19.33 -7.75 3.34
C TYR A 215 -19.55 -9.16 2.78
N ILE A 216 -18.49 -9.97 2.79
CA ILE A 216 -18.53 -11.37 2.33
C ILE A 216 -19.00 -12.37 3.42
N VAL A 217 -19.14 -11.89 4.66
CA VAL A 217 -19.40 -12.73 5.84
C VAL A 217 -20.78 -13.39 5.76
N LYS A 218 -20.86 -14.66 6.18
CA LYS A 218 -22.14 -15.40 6.29
C LYS A 218 -22.64 -15.43 7.74
N PRO A 219 -23.96 -15.50 8.00
CA PRO A 219 -24.51 -15.57 9.37
C PRO A 219 -23.89 -16.70 10.22
N ALA A 220 -23.67 -17.88 9.64
CA ALA A 220 -23.02 -18.99 10.35
C ALA A 220 -21.59 -18.66 10.84
N GLN A 221 -20.85 -17.83 10.10
CA GLN A 221 -19.52 -17.38 10.51
C GLN A 221 -19.60 -16.36 11.66
N VAL A 222 -20.62 -15.49 11.65
CA VAL A 222 -20.89 -14.54 12.74
C VAL A 222 -21.16 -15.30 14.03
N ILE A 223 -22.05 -16.29 14.00
CA ILE A 223 -22.38 -17.12 15.16
C ILE A 223 -21.14 -17.86 15.68
N LYS A 224 -20.36 -18.48 14.77
CA LYS A 224 -19.11 -19.15 15.15
C LYS A 224 -18.09 -18.19 15.79
N HIS A 225 -18.01 -16.95 15.30
CA HIS A 225 -17.14 -15.93 15.88
C HIS A 225 -17.64 -15.45 17.25
N MET A 226 -18.96 -15.29 17.40
CA MET A 226 -19.60 -14.96 18.67
C MET A 226 -19.27 -16.00 19.75
N GLN A 227 -19.46 -17.28 19.41
CA GLN A 227 -19.23 -18.42 20.30
C GLN A 227 -17.75 -18.58 20.69
N ASN A 228 -16.84 -18.52 19.72
CA ASN A 228 -15.44 -18.88 19.95
C ASN A 228 -14.58 -17.74 20.48
N LYS A 229 -14.91 -16.49 20.13
CA LYS A 229 -14.06 -15.33 20.44
C LYS A 229 -14.80 -14.29 21.27
N PHE A 230 -15.92 -13.77 20.79
CA PHE A 230 -16.59 -12.63 21.41
C PHE A 230 -17.02 -12.92 22.85
N PHE A 231 -17.75 -14.01 23.11
CA PHE A 231 -18.21 -14.31 24.46
C PHE A 231 -17.04 -14.58 25.42
N ASN A 232 -15.97 -15.21 24.94
CA ASN A 232 -14.77 -15.42 25.75
C ASN A 232 -14.12 -14.09 26.16
N GLU A 233 -13.98 -13.15 25.23
CA GLU A 233 -13.47 -11.80 25.51
C GLU A 233 -14.42 -11.01 26.41
N MET A 234 -15.73 -11.04 26.13
CA MET A 234 -16.77 -10.36 26.92
C MET A 234 -16.78 -10.84 28.38
N PHE A 235 -16.84 -12.15 28.61
CA PHE A 235 -16.82 -12.71 29.97
C PHE A 235 -15.48 -12.48 30.67
N SER A 236 -14.37 -12.36 29.94
CA SER A 236 -13.07 -11.98 30.52
C SER A 236 -13.10 -10.54 31.04
N VAL A 237 -13.64 -9.61 30.25
CA VAL A 237 -13.80 -8.20 30.65
C VAL A 237 -14.78 -8.07 31.82
N ILE A 238 -15.92 -8.75 31.77
CA ILE A 238 -16.89 -8.76 32.88
C ILE A 238 -16.25 -9.29 34.16
N ARG A 239 -15.50 -10.41 34.08
CA ARG A 239 -14.77 -10.95 35.26
C ARG A 239 -13.74 -9.98 35.80
N LYS A 240 -13.01 -9.28 34.92
CA LYS A 240 -12.03 -8.26 35.34
C LYS A 240 -12.71 -7.10 36.07
N GLN A 241 -13.84 -6.63 35.55
CA GLN A 241 -14.62 -5.56 36.17
C GLN A 241 -15.25 -6.00 37.49
N ALA A 242 -15.85 -7.19 37.51
CA ALA A 242 -16.41 -7.78 38.73
C ALA A 242 -15.35 -7.88 39.82
N LYS A 243 -14.18 -8.47 39.56
CA LYS A 243 -13.08 -8.54 40.56
C LYS A 243 -12.66 -7.19 41.11
N ALA A 244 -12.66 -6.14 40.27
CA ALA A 244 -12.29 -4.79 40.69
C ALA A 244 -13.38 -4.12 41.56
N THR A 245 -14.65 -4.47 41.34
CA THR A 245 -15.81 -3.81 41.99
C THR A 245 -16.41 -4.62 43.14
N SER A 246 -16.37 -5.95 43.10
CA SER A 246 -17.09 -6.84 44.02
C SER A 246 -16.55 -8.29 43.95
N GLY A 247 -16.27 -8.93 45.09
CA GLY A 247 -15.79 -10.32 45.18
C GLY A 247 -16.84 -11.41 44.82
N VAL A 248 -17.44 -11.33 43.64
CA VAL A 248 -18.55 -12.19 43.19
C VAL A 248 -18.03 -13.45 42.49
N LEU A 249 -18.54 -14.62 42.91
CA LEU A 249 -18.38 -15.92 42.25
C LEU A 249 -19.36 -16.02 41.07
N TRP A 250 -18.86 -16.36 39.87
CA TRP A 250 -19.66 -16.41 38.65
C TRP A 250 -19.83 -17.85 38.15
N THR A 251 -21.07 -18.20 37.79
CA THR A 251 -21.44 -19.43 37.08
C THR A 251 -22.08 -19.06 35.74
N ALA A 252 -21.55 -19.61 34.64
CA ALA A 252 -22.19 -19.51 33.33
C ALA A 252 -22.95 -20.79 33.04
N GLU A 253 -24.25 -20.71 32.85
CA GLU A 253 -25.00 -21.74 32.16
C GLU A 253 -25.01 -21.38 30.68
N LYS A 254 -24.45 -22.27 29.86
CA LYS A 254 -24.58 -22.20 28.40
C LYS A 254 -25.82 -23.02 28.04
N GLU A 255 -26.92 -22.33 27.79
CA GLU A 255 -28.02 -22.86 26.98
C GLU A 255 -27.89 -22.36 25.53
#